data_AF-A0A8J8NSG6-F1
#
_entry.id   AF-A0A8J8NSG6-F1
#
_cell.length_a   1.000
_cell.length_b   1.000
_cell.length_c   1.000
_cell.angle_alpha   90.00
_cell.angle_beta   90.00
_cell.angle_gamma   90.00
#
_symmetry.space_group_name_H-M   'P 1'
#
loop_
_entity.id
_entity.type
_entity.pdbx_description
1 polymer ?
#
loop_
_entity_poly.entity_id
_entity_poly.type
_entity_poly.pdbx_seq_one_letter_code
_entity_poly.pdbx_strand_id
1 'polypeptide(L)'
;MFQQTGFGSLLKEGSKHYSGLEEAMMRNIDACKALSKMTRSSLGPHGMNKMVINHLDKLFVTIFRRDQDENKLATIVLRGSTHSLLEDAERAIDDGVNTVKSLVKDKRLVAGGGATEIHLAHLLQKYAKTQPGLDQYALEKFGQAFEVIPRTLAENAGLKAEEIIAKLYAVTADSKTSGLDVSDGQIKDMKEAFILDSWETKSWAIKLCIDAVLTILRVDQIIMAKPAGGPKPRDAQAPDLDD
;
A
#
# COMPACT_ATOMS: atom_id res chain seq x y z
N MET A 1 49.22 -36.90 41.59
CA MET A 1 49.67 -35.62 42.16
C MET A 1 48.97 -34.52 41.37
N PHE A 2 47.94 -33.91 41.96
CA PHE A 2 47.13 -32.86 41.34
C PHE A 2 47.91 -31.53 41.30
N GLN A 3 47.86 -30.82 40.17
CA GLN A 3 48.16 -29.38 40.14
C GLN A 3 46.91 -28.64 39.63
N GLN A 4 46.30 -27.87 40.54
CA GLN A 4 45.08 -27.09 40.34
C GLN A 4 45.37 -25.75 39.61
N THR A 5 44.71 -25.59 38.46
CA THR A 5 43.89 -24.44 38.01
C THR A 5 44.18 -23.04 38.59
N GLY A 6 44.85 -22.20 37.79
CA GLY A 6 44.74 -20.74 37.88
C GLY A 6 43.61 -20.23 36.98
N PHE A 7 42.98 -19.10 37.34
CA PHE A 7 41.79 -18.53 36.66
C PHE A 7 41.93 -18.37 35.13
N GLY A 8 43.16 -18.27 34.62
CA GLY A 8 43.45 -18.23 33.18
C GLY A 8 43.19 -19.55 32.43
N SER A 9 43.13 -20.70 33.10
CA SER A 9 42.83 -21.99 32.46
C SER A 9 41.34 -22.26 32.29
N LEU A 10 40.48 -21.39 32.83
CA LEU A 10 39.01 -21.45 32.71
C LEU A 10 38.47 -20.61 31.54
N LEU A 11 39.32 -19.78 30.93
CA LEU A 11 38.93 -18.89 29.85
C LEU A 11 39.41 -19.45 28.52
N LYS A 12 38.58 -19.30 27.48
CA LYS A 12 38.95 -19.70 26.12
C LYS A 12 40.25 -19.01 25.71
N GLU A 13 41.09 -19.73 24.96
CA GLU A 13 42.29 -19.19 24.34
C GLU A 13 41.93 -17.91 23.57
N GLY A 14 42.60 -16.80 23.92
CA GLY A 14 42.36 -15.47 23.35
C GLY A 14 41.73 -14.44 24.30
N SER A 15 41.39 -14.82 25.53
CA SER A 15 40.88 -13.91 26.56
C SER A 15 42.01 -13.01 27.12
N LYS A 16 41.86 -11.69 26.97
CA LYS A 16 42.84 -10.69 27.42
C LYS A 16 42.43 -10.11 28.77
N HIS A 17 43.28 -10.24 29.78
CA HIS A 17 43.09 -9.69 31.12
C HIS A 17 43.92 -8.40 31.28
N TYR A 18 43.30 -7.33 31.76
CA TYR A 18 43.94 -6.02 31.88
C TYR A 18 43.87 -5.55 33.34
N SER A 19 45.01 -5.23 33.95
CA SER A 19 45.10 -4.72 35.32
C SER A 19 46.04 -3.52 35.40
N GLY A 20 45.55 -2.42 35.94
CA GLY A 20 46.31 -1.19 36.11
C GLY A 20 45.37 0.01 36.20
N LEU A 21 45.70 0.95 37.10
CA LEU A 21 44.88 2.13 37.36
C LEU A 21 44.74 3.01 36.11
N GLU A 22 45.81 3.16 35.33
CA GLU A 22 45.81 3.97 34.10
C GLU A 22 45.07 3.28 32.93
N GLU A 23 45.26 1.99 32.72
CA GLU A 23 44.67 1.29 31.56
C GLU A 23 43.16 1.06 31.74
N ALA A 24 42.73 0.75 32.97
CA ALA A 24 41.30 0.67 33.31
C ALA A 24 40.63 2.05 33.26
N MET A 25 41.31 3.10 33.75
CA MET A 25 40.79 4.47 33.71
C MET A 25 40.64 4.99 32.27
N MET A 26 41.63 4.76 31.41
CA MET A 26 41.56 5.16 30.00
C MET A 26 40.43 4.44 29.25
N ARG A 27 40.22 3.14 29.52
CA ARG A 27 39.07 2.41 28.95
C ARG A 27 37.72 2.88 29.48
N ASN A 28 37.65 3.29 30.75
CA ASN A 28 36.42 3.88 31.29
C ASN A 28 36.13 5.23 30.64
N ILE A 29 37.16 6.06 30.38
CA ILE A 29 37.00 7.33 29.65
C ILE A 29 36.54 7.07 28.21
N ASP A 30 37.11 6.09 27.53
CA ASP A 30 36.69 5.72 26.17
C ASP A 30 35.30 5.11 26.13
N ALA A 31 34.90 4.34 27.15
CA ALA A 31 33.54 3.83 27.32
C ALA A 31 32.55 4.98 27.54
N CYS A 32 32.89 5.98 28.37
CA CYS A 32 32.07 7.18 28.58
C CYS A 32 31.97 8.04 27.31
N LYS A 33 33.05 8.17 26.52
CA LYS A 33 33.02 8.85 25.20
C LYS A 33 32.20 8.08 24.18
N ALA A 34 32.28 6.75 24.17
CA ALA A 34 31.47 5.89 23.31
C ALA A 34 29.98 5.99 23.67
N LEU A 35 29.64 5.94 24.97
CA LEU A 35 28.29 6.18 25.48
C LEU A 35 27.79 7.57 25.08
N SER A 36 28.59 8.62 25.31
CA SER A 36 28.26 10.00 24.91
C SER A 36 28.01 10.13 23.40
N LYS A 37 28.84 9.50 22.56
CA LYS A 37 28.69 9.48 21.09
C LYS A 37 27.44 8.70 20.65
N MET A 38 27.10 7.62 21.35
CA MET A 38 25.94 6.76 21.08
C MET A 38 24.62 7.39 21.55
N THR A 39 24.65 8.16 22.66
CA THR A 39 23.53 9.04 23.05
C THR A 39 23.40 10.26 22.13
N ARG A 40 24.51 10.77 21.59
CA ARG A 40 24.51 11.86 20.60
C ARG A 40 23.96 11.43 19.24
N SER A 41 24.06 10.16 18.84
CA SER A 41 23.35 9.62 17.66
C SER A 41 21.91 9.23 17.96
N SER A 42 21.58 8.95 19.22
CA SER A 42 20.19 8.70 19.66
C SER A 42 19.35 9.98 19.78
N LEU A 43 19.99 11.16 19.89
CA LEU A 43 19.30 12.45 19.93
C LEU A 43 19.67 13.38 18.77
N GLY A 44 20.86 13.30 18.18
CA GLY A 44 21.33 14.29 17.19
C GLY A 44 21.41 15.72 17.77
N PRO A 45 22.09 16.66 17.10
CA PRO A 45 22.02 18.08 17.48
C PRO A 45 20.63 18.69 17.22
N HIS A 46 19.75 17.98 16.51
CA HIS A 46 18.39 18.41 16.15
C HIS A 46 17.32 17.35 16.45
N GLY A 47 17.50 16.56 17.51
CA GLY A 47 16.42 15.86 18.21
C GLY A 47 15.58 14.95 17.33
N MET A 48 16.13 13.84 16.82
CA MET A 48 15.38 12.79 16.12
C MET A 48 14.60 11.89 17.11
N ASN A 49 13.45 12.37 17.61
CA ASN A 49 12.46 11.66 18.42
C ASN A 49 12.21 10.18 18.06
N LYS A 50 12.23 9.38 19.12
CA LYS A 50 12.09 7.93 19.14
C LYS A 50 10.69 7.55 19.64
N MET A 51 10.05 6.58 19.00
CA MET A 51 8.84 5.94 19.53
C MET A 51 9.27 4.90 20.58
N VAL A 52 8.82 5.06 21.84
CA VAL A 52 9.10 4.12 22.92
C VAL A 52 7.77 3.69 23.55
N ILE A 53 7.44 2.41 23.43
CA ILE A 53 6.29 1.81 24.11
C ILE A 53 6.79 1.25 25.45
N ASN A 54 6.20 1.70 26.56
CA ASN A 54 6.48 1.17 27.90
C ASN A 54 5.48 0.07 28.25
N HIS A 55 5.86 -0.86 29.13
CA HIS A 55 5.08 -2.04 29.56
C HIS A 55 3.83 -1.72 30.42
N LEU A 56 3.39 -0.45 30.47
CA LEU A 56 2.27 0.05 31.28
C LEU A 56 1.22 0.82 30.44
N ASP A 57 1.17 0.58 29.12
CA ASP A 57 0.19 1.15 28.16
C ASP A 57 0.04 2.68 28.12
N LYS A 58 0.92 3.43 28.80
CA LYS A 58 1.04 4.89 28.63
C LYS A 58 1.87 5.19 27.40
N LEU A 59 1.21 5.58 26.31
CA LEU A 59 1.82 5.91 25.04
C LEU A 59 2.44 7.31 25.11
N PHE A 60 3.77 7.40 25.21
CA PHE A 60 4.50 8.67 25.12
C PHE A 60 4.83 8.97 23.65
N VAL A 61 4.07 9.88 23.03
CA VAL A 61 4.35 10.36 21.68
C VAL A 61 5.22 11.61 21.78
N THR A 62 6.43 11.57 21.21
CA THR A 62 7.29 12.75 21.14
C THR A 62 7.10 13.42 19.78
N ILE A 63 6.57 14.64 19.77
CA ILE A 63 6.18 15.38 18.55
C ILE A 63 7.37 16.17 18.01
N PHE A 64 7.61 16.02 16.71
CA PHE A 64 8.63 16.74 15.97
C PHE A 64 8.06 17.99 15.32
N ARG A 65 8.22 19.14 15.95
CA ARG A 65 7.78 20.40 15.35
C ARG A 65 8.99 21.25 15.00
N ARG A 66 9.17 21.54 13.71
CA ARG A 66 10.05 22.63 13.26
C ARG A 66 9.20 23.88 13.14
N ASP A 67 9.58 24.95 13.86
CA ASP A 67 8.96 26.28 13.79
C ASP A 67 9.67 27.18 12.74
N GLN A 68 10.08 26.60 11.60
CA GLN A 68 10.61 27.35 10.45
C GLN A 68 9.61 27.30 9.30
N ASP A 69 9.60 28.34 8.45
CA ASP A 69 8.65 28.52 7.35
C ASP A 69 8.65 27.38 6.31
N GLU A 70 9.73 26.59 6.23
CA GLU A 70 9.80 25.38 5.40
C GLU A 70 9.89 24.10 6.24
N ASN A 71 8.78 23.35 6.31
CA ASN A 71 8.78 22.02 6.89
C ASN A 71 8.41 20.96 5.83
N LYS A 72 9.35 20.05 5.56
CA LYS A 72 9.20 18.97 4.56
C LYS A 72 8.51 17.71 5.13
N LEU A 73 8.19 17.71 6.42
CA LEU A 73 7.58 16.58 7.11
C LEU A 73 6.40 17.03 7.95
N ALA A 74 5.25 16.41 7.71
CA ALA A 74 4.05 16.54 8.53
C ALA A 74 3.65 15.15 9.03
N THR A 75 3.16 15.07 10.27
CA THR A 75 2.69 13.82 10.88
C THR A 75 1.24 14.01 11.29
N ILE A 76 0.38 13.11 10.83
CA ILE A 76 -1.04 13.08 11.20
C ILE A 76 -1.19 12.06 12.34
N VAL A 77 -1.67 12.50 13.50
CA VAL A 77 -1.90 11.63 14.66
C VAL A 77 -3.36 11.19 14.65
N LEU A 78 -3.59 9.92 14.31
CA LEU A 78 -4.93 9.32 14.33
C LEU A 78 -5.27 8.82 15.73
N ARG A 79 -6.50 9.10 16.16
CA ARG A 79 -7.04 8.63 17.43
C ARG A 79 -8.38 7.96 17.15
N GLY A 80 -8.53 6.74 17.63
CA GLY A 80 -9.70 5.89 17.41
C GLY A 80 -9.90 4.95 18.58
N SER A 81 -11.12 4.45 18.74
CA SER A 81 -11.50 3.53 19.81
C SER A 81 -10.99 2.10 19.58
N THR A 82 -10.76 1.71 18.33
CA THR A 82 -10.30 0.38 17.92
C THR A 82 -9.20 0.49 16.87
N HIS A 83 -8.28 -0.49 16.85
CA HIS A 83 -7.23 -0.55 15.84
C HIS A 83 -7.80 -0.69 14.41
N SER A 84 -8.89 -1.43 14.23
CA SER A 84 -9.53 -1.57 12.92
C SER A 84 -10.01 -0.24 12.34
N LEU A 85 -10.62 0.62 13.17
CA LEU A 85 -11.03 1.96 12.73
C LEU A 85 -9.83 2.84 12.38
N LEU A 86 -8.73 2.70 13.13
CA LEU A 86 -7.49 3.43 12.86
C LEU A 86 -6.85 3.01 11.53
N GLU A 87 -6.82 1.71 11.24
CA GLU A 87 -6.29 1.18 9.97
C GLU A 87 -7.13 1.65 8.78
N ASP A 88 -8.45 1.66 8.88
CA ASP A 88 -9.32 2.17 7.82
C ASP A 88 -9.12 3.68 7.60
N ALA A 89 -8.96 4.45 8.69
CA ALA A 89 -8.67 5.88 8.61
C ALA A 89 -7.28 6.16 8.02
N GLU A 90 -6.27 5.38 8.37
CA GLU A 90 -4.92 5.48 7.81
C GLU A 90 -4.95 5.25 6.29
N ARG A 91 -5.61 4.17 5.84
CA ARG A 91 -5.77 3.88 4.40
C ARG A 91 -6.47 5.01 3.65
N ALA A 92 -7.58 5.51 4.20
CA ALA A 92 -8.32 6.61 3.58
C ALA A 92 -7.48 7.91 3.47
N ILE A 93 -6.64 8.19 4.47
CA ILE A 93 -5.74 9.35 4.44
C ILE A 93 -4.62 9.15 3.43
N ASP A 94 -4.01 7.97 3.38
CA ASP A 94 -2.98 7.66 2.39
C ASP A 94 -3.52 7.78 0.96
N ASP A 95 -4.72 7.28 0.70
CA ASP A 95 -5.41 7.44 -0.59
C ASP A 95 -5.68 8.92 -0.90
N GLY A 96 -6.11 9.70 0.08
CA GLY A 96 -6.32 11.15 -0.05
C GLY A 96 -5.02 11.90 -0.38
N VAL A 97 -3.92 11.62 0.33
CA VAL A 97 -2.61 12.23 0.09
C VAL A 97 -2.09 11.86 -1.30
N ASN A 98 -2.24 10.60 -1.71
CA ASN A 98 -1.85 10.15 -3.05
C ASN A 98 -2.70 10.80 -4.14
N THR A 99 -4.00 11.00 -3.91
CA THR A 99 -4.89 11.71 -4.83
C THR A 99 -4.46 13.17 -4.99
N VAL A 100 -4.20 13.88 -3.89
CA VAL A 100 -3.67 15.26 -3.93
C VAL A 100 -2.34 15.31 -4.65
N LYS A 101 -1.43 14.36 -4.40
CA LYS A 101 -0.14 14.25 -5.10
C LYS A 101 -0.30 14.07 -6.61
N SER A 102 -1.26 13.26 -7.06
CA SER A 102 -1.60 13.12 -8.47
C SER A 102 -2.16 14.44 -9.03
N LEU A 103 -3.07 15.09 -8.32
CA LEU A 103 -3.66 16.37 -8.74
C LEU A 103 -2.66 17.53 -8.84
N VAL A 104 -1.63 17.52 -7.99
CA VAL A 104 -0.52 18.49 -8.07
C VAL A 104 0.28 18.32 -9.36
N LYS A 105 0.42 17.07 -9.86
CA LYS A 105 1.09 16.79 -11.14
C LYS A 105 0.19 17.06 -12.33
N ASP A 106 -1.05 16.59 -12.29
CA ASP A 106 -2.05 16.75 -13.35
C ASP A 106 -3.38 17.21 -12.76
N LYS A 107 -3.81 18.41 -13.16
CA LYS A 107 -5.02 19.07 -12.63
C LYS A 107 -6.31 18.61 -13.31
N ARG A 108 -6.24 17.70 -14.27
CA ARG A 108 -7.41 17.25 -15.03
C ARG A 108 -8.27 16.31 -14.17
N LEU A 109 -9.56 16.63 -14.10
CA LEU A 109 -10.58 15.87 -13.41
C LEU A 109 -11.62 15.34 -14.41
N VAL A 110 -12.19 14.18 -14.10
CA VAL A 110 -13.26 13.55 -14.87
C VAL A 110 -14.45 13.26 -13.96
N ALA A 111 -15.64 13.10 -14.55
CA ALA A 111 -16.85 12.79 -13.80
C ALA A 111 -16.79 11.37 -13.23
N GLY A 112 -17.01 11.23 -11.93
CA GLY A 112 -17.05 9.94 -11.24
C GLY A 112 -18.39 9.23 -11.41
N GLY A 113 -18.74 8.35 -10.47
CA GLY A 113 -20.06 7.71 -10.42
C GLY A 113 -20.43 6.86 -11.63
N GLY A 114 -19.45 6.34 -12.38
CA GLY A 114 -19.68 5.56 -13.60
C GLY A 114 -19.96 6.40 -14.86
N ALA A 115 -19.95 7.75 -14.76
CA ALA A 115 -20.21 8.64 -15.90
C ALA A 115 -19.15 8.49 -16.99
N THR A 116 -17.87 8.50 -16.59
CA THR A 116 -16.74 8.36 -17.52
C THR A 116 -16.77 6.99 -18.22
N GLU A 117 -17.09 5.93 -17.50
CA GLU A 117 -17.13 4.56 -18.00
C GLU A 117 -18.24 4.35 -19.04
N ILE A 118 -19.46 4.82 -18.76
CA ILE A 118 -20.57 4.74 -19.73
C ILE A 118 -20.28 5.63 -20.94
N HIS A 119 -19.69 6.81 -20.75
CA HIS A 119 -19.32 7.67 -21.87
C HIS A 119 -18.29 6.99 -22.79
N LEU A 120 -17.26 6.35 -22.21
CA LEU A 120 -16.28 5.57 -22.97
C LEU A 120 -16.93 4.37 -23.66
N ALA A 121 -17.80 3.63 -22.99
CA ALA A 121 -18.54 2.51 -23.58
C ALA A 121 -19.34 2.96 -24.81
N HIS A 122 -20.05 4.09 -24.72
CA HIS A 122 -20.81 4.66 -25.84
C HIS A 122 -19.91 5.08 -27.01
N LEU A 123 -18.77 5.71 -26.73
CA LEU A 123 -17.80 6.09 -27.77
C LEU A 123 -17.19 4.86 -28.45
N LEU A 124 -16.83 3.83 -27.68
CA LEU A 124 -16.28 2.58 -28.21
C LEU A 124 -17.30 1.83 -29.06
N GLN A 125 -18.56 1.77 -28.66
CA GLN A 125 -19.61 1.17 -29.47
C GLN A 125 -19.86 1.94 -30.78
N LYS A 126 -19.82 3.28 -30.75
CA LYS A 126 -19.88 4.10 -31.96
C LYS A 126 -18.68 3.83 -32.88
N TYR A 127 -17.48 3.75 -32.31
CA TYR A 127 -16.27 3.45 -33.06
C TYR A 127 -16.29 2.04 -33.66
N ALA A 128 -16.78 1.04 -32.92
CA ALA A 128 -16.90 -0.33 -33.39
C ALA A 128 -17.73 -0.43 -34.68
N LYS A 129 -18.85 0.30 -34.76
CA LYS A 129 -19.72 0.33 -35.96
C LYS A 129 -19.04 0.92 -37.21
N THR A 130 -17.95 1.69 -37.04
CA THR A 130 -17.18 2.23 -38.17
C THR A 130 -16.17 1.25 -38.73
N GLN A 131 -15.83 0.20 -37.97
CA GLN A 131 -14.82 -0.78 -38.36
C GLN A 131 -15.47 -1.98 -39.05
N PRO A 132 -15.00 -2.37 -40.24
CA PRO A 132 -15.47 -3.58 -40.89
C PRO A 132 -14.77 -4.83 -40.34
N GLY A 133 -15.44 -5.98 -40.42
CA GLY A 133 -14.84 -7.29 -40.16
C GLY A 133 -15.02 -7.81 -38.72
N LEU A 134 -14.16 -8.74 -38.32
CA LEU A 134 -14.26 -9.44 -37.03
C LEU A 134 -13.92 -8.54 -35.83
N ASP A 135 -13.10 -7.52 -36.04
CA ASP A 135 -12.66 -6.59 -34.99
C ASP A 135 -13.82 -5.77 -34.39
N GLN A 136 -14.90 -5.57 -35.16
CA GLN A 136 -16.12 -4.92 -34.67
C GLN A 136 -16.63 -5.59 -33.40
N TYR A 137 -16.76 -6.93 -33.41
CA TYR A 137 -17.30 -7.67 -32.28
C TYR A 137 -16.41 -7.58 -31.04
N ALA A 138 -15.08 -7.59 -31.24
CA ALA A 138 -14.12 -7.43 -30.16
C ALA A 138 -14.25 -6.05 -29.51
N LEU A 139 -14.38 -4.98 -30.32
CA LEU A 139 -14.58 -3.62 -29.84
C LEU A 139 -15.91 -3.43 -29.12
N GLU A 140 -17.01 -4.02 -29.63
CA GLU A 140 -18.31 -4.00 -28.97
C GLU A 140 -18.24 -4.65 -27.58
N LYS A 141 -17.58 -5.81 -27.47
CA LYS A 141 -17.40 -6.50 -26.18
C LYS A 141 -16.47 -5.76 -25.24
N PHE A 142 -15.43 -5.12 -25.76
CA PHE A 142 -14.57 -4.25 -24.97
C PHE A 142 -15.32 -3.05 -24.40
N GLY A 143 -16.18 -2.40 -25.22
CA GLY A 143 -17.07 -1.34 -24.74
C GLY A 143 -18.04 -1.81 -23.67
N GLN A 144 -18.66 -2.97 -23.86
CA GLN A 144 -19.58 -3.58 -22.88
C GLN A 144 -18.90 -3.87 -21.54
N ALA A 145 -17.60 -4.18 -21.52
CA ALA A 145 -16.86 -4.46 -20.30
C ALA A 145 -16.82 -3.26 -19.33
N PHE A 146 -16.87 -2.02 -19.84
CA PHE A 146 -16.92 -0.83 -19.00
C PHE A 146 -18.23 -0.70 -18.19
N GLU A 147 -19.31 -1.36 -18.60
CA GLU A 147 -20.58 -1.36 -17.87
C GLU A 147 -20.48 -2.05 -16.50
N VAL A 148 -19.46 -2.90 -16.28
CA VAL A 148 -19.25 -3.60 -15.00
C VAL A 148 -19.08 -2.62 -13.84
N ILE A 149 -18.40 -1.49 -14.05
CA ILE A 149 -18.13 -0.52 -12.99
C ILE A 149 -19.43 0.11 -12.46
N PRO A 150 -20.27 0.78 -13.29
CA PRO A 150 -21.56 1.31 -12.83
C PRO A 150 -22.54 0.22 -12.39
N ARG A 151 -22.48 -0.98 -12.99
CA ARG A 151 -23.26 -2.15 -12.53
C ARG A 151 -22.91 -2.50 -11.09
N THR A 152 -21.63 -2.64 -10.79
CA THR A 152 -21.13 -2.99 -9.46
C THR A 152 -21.48 -1.91 -8.44
N LEU A 153 -21.41 -0.62 -8.83
CA LEU A 153 -21.85 0.49 -7.97
C LEU A 153 -23.35 0.41 -7.65
N ALA A 154 -24.19 0.12 -8.64
CA ALA A 154 -25.63 -0.03 -8.44
C ALA A 154 -25.97 -1.26 -7.57
N GLU A 155 -25.33 -2.40 -7.81
CA GLU A 155 -25.52 -3.63 -7.03
C GLU A 155 -25.12 -3.44 -5.57
N ASN A 156 -23.96 -2.82 -5.31
CA ASN A 156 -23.51 -2.49 -3.96
C ASN A 156 -24.44 -1.50 -3.25
N ALA A 157 -25.13 -0.64 -4.00
CA ALA A 157 -26.15 0.27 -3.48
C ALA A 157 -27.53 -0.39 -3.27
N GLY A 158 -27.70 -1.66 -3.64
CA GLY A 158 -28.99 -2.37 -3.59
C GLY A 158 -29.99 -1.91 -4.66
N LEU A 159 -29.53 -1.26 -5.73
CA LEU A 159 -30.33 -0.80 -6.86
C LEU A 159 -30.36 -1.85 -7.97
N LYS A 160 -31.41 -1.81 -8.79
CA LYS A 160 -31.48 -2.66 -10.00
C LYS A 160 -30.53 -2.12 -11.07
N ALA A 161 -29.44 -2.84 -11.30
CA ALA A 161 -28.39 -2.40 -12.20
C ALA A 161 -28.88 -2.21 -13.65
N GLU A 162 -29.79 -3.06 -14.14
CA GLU A 162 -30.33 -2.98 -15.50
C GLU A 162 -31.06 -1.65 -15.74
N GLU A 163 -31.87 -1.22 -14.77
CA GLU A 163 -32.62 0.03 -14.86
C GLU A 163 -31.68 1.24 -14.83
N ILE A 164 -30.65 1.21 -13.96
CA ILE A 164 -29.67 2.29 -13.86
C ILE A 164 -28.82 2.40 -15.12
N ILE A 165 -28.30 1.29 -15.65
CA ILE A 165 -27.48 1.29 -16.86
C ILE A 165 -28.29 1.80 -18.05
N ALA A 166 -29.53 1.34 -18.22
CA ALA A 166 -30.41 1.82 -19.29
C ALA A 166 -30.65 3.34 -19.21
N LYS A 167 -30.90 3.85 -17.99
CA LYS A 167 -31.06 5.30 -17.77
C LYS A 167 -29.75 6.06 -18.02
N LEU A 168 -28.59 5.54 -17.61
CA LEU A 168 -27.29 6.17 -17.86
C LEU A 168 -27.02 6.28 -19.36
N TYR A 169 -27.29 5.24 -20.15
CA TYR A 169 -27.15 5.29 -21.61
C TYR A 169 -28.08 6.33 -22.26
N ALA A 170 -29.31 6.46 -21.77
CA ALA A 170 -30.26 7.46 -22.28
C ALA A 170 -29.73 8.88 -22.06
N VAL A 171 -29.20 9.18 -20.87
CA VAL A 171 -28.68 10.51 -20.52
C VAL A 171 -27.32 10.80 -21.18
N THR A 172 -26.52 9.76 -21.44
CA THR A 172 -25.17 9.90 -22.03
C THR A 172 -25.20 10.44 -23.47
N ALA A 173 -26.34 10.36 -24.16
CA ALA A 173 -26.52 10.98 -25.46
C ALA A 173 -26.37 12.52 -25.39
N ASP A 174 -26.85 13.12 -24.31
CA ASP A 174 -26.94 14.57 -24.13
C ASP A 174 -25.85 15.12 -23.19
N SER A 175 -25.46 14.36 -22.16
CA SER A 175 -24.49 14.78 -21.14
C SER A 175 -23.38 13.75 -20.93
N LYS A 176 -22.13 14.23 -20.83
CA LYS A 176 -20.94 13.39 -20.55
C LYS A 176 -20.65 13.24 -19.06
N THR A 177 -21.35 14.00 -18.23
CA THR A 177 -21.04 14.19 -16.81
C THR A 177 -22.08 13.57 -15.90
N SER A 178 -23.12 12.97 -16.49
CA SER A 178 -24.18 12.31 -15.75
C SER A 178 -23.75 10.94 -15.28
N GLY A 179 -23.84 10.70 -13.97
CA GLY A 179 -23.44 9.46 -13.31
C GLY A 179 -24.44 9.04 -12.24
N LEU A 180 -24.20 7.89 -11.63
CA LEU A 180 -24.99 7.38 -10.51
C LEU A 180 -24.50 8.01 -9.21
N ASP A 181 -25.37 8.72 -8.50
CA ASP A 181 -25.19 9.08 -7.10
C ASP A 181 -25.74 7.95 -6.23
N VAL A 182 -24.86 7.28 -5.48
CA VAL A 182 -25.20 6.14 -4.62
C VAL A 182 -26.03 6.58 -3.41
N SER A 183 -25.89 7.83 -2.96
CA SER A 183 -26.58 8.35 -1.77
C SER A 183 -28.09 8.43 -1.98
N ASP A 184 -28.49 8.93 -3.15
CA ASP A 184 -29.90 9.12 -3.52
C ASP A 184 -30.42 8.04 -4.47
N GLY A 185 -29.52 7.22 -5.03
CA GLY A 185 -29.82 6.20 -6.03
C GLY A 185 -30.35 6.77 -7.36
N GLN A 186 -30.05 8.04 -7.64
CA GLN A 186 -30.49 8.76 -8.83
C GLN A 186 -29.33 9.18 -9.72
N ILE A 187 -29.64 9.46 -10.98
CA ILE A 187 -28.65 9.98 -11.94
C ILE A 187 -28.63 11.49 -11.82
N LYS A 188 -27.44 12.05 -11.63
CA LYS A 188 -27.19 13.49 -11.51
C LYS A 188 -25.96 13.90 -12.30
N ASP A 189 -25.79 15.20 -12.51
CA ASP A 189 -24.51 15.71 -12.99
C ASP A 189 -23.46 15.59 -11.88
N MET A 190 -22.43 14.80 -12.14
CA MET A 190 -21.37 14.51 -11.17
C MET A 190 -20.47 15.73 -10.91
N LYS A 191 -20.40 16.70 -11.83
CA LYS A 191 -19.68 17.96 -11.58
C LYS A 191 -20.42 18.82 -10.57
N GLU A 192 -21.74 18.91 -10.69
CA GLU A 192 -22.58 19.66 -9.74
C GLU A 192 -22.62 18.97 -8.38
N ALA A 193 -22.58 17.63 -8.37
CA ALA A 193 -22.49 16.83 -7.14
C ALA A 193 -21.08 16.79 -6.51
N PHE A 194 -20.06 17.42 -7.12
CA PHE A 194 -18.64 17.37 -6.71
C PHE A 194 -18.07 15.94 -6.59
N ILE A 195 -18.59 15.00 -7.37
CA ILE A 195 -18.10 13.61 -7.44
C ILE A 195 -17.16 13.51 -8.65
N LEU A 196 -15.88 13.78 -8.42
CA LEU A 196 -14.86 13.86 -9.48
C LEU A 196 -13.69 12.91 -9.20
N ASP A 197 -13.22 12.26 -10.26
CA ASP A 197 -12.03 11.41 -10.23
C ASP A 197 -10.84 12.10 -10.92
N SER A 198 -9.61 11.73 -10.53
CA SER A 198 -8.40 12.15 -11.23
C SER A 198 -8.32 11.49 -12.62
N TRP A 199 -8.05 12.29 -13.64
CA TRP A 199 -7.83 11.79 -15.00
C TRP A 199 -6.63 10.83 -15.06
N GLU A 200 -5.55 11.15 -14.34
CA GLU A 200 -4.31 10.35 -14.32
C GLU A 200 -4.60 8.95 -13.78
N THR A 201 -5.34 8.85 -12.67
CA THR A 201 -5.72 7.57 -12.06
C THR A 201 -6.52 6.71 -13.01
N LYS A 202 -7.55 7.27 -13.68
CA LYS A 202 -8.37 6.52 -14.65
C LYS A 202 -7.56 6.09 -15.87
N SER A 203 -6.70 6.96 -16.40
CA SER A 203 -5.87 6.64 -17.57
C SER A 203 -4.92 5.48 -17.29
N TRP A 204 -4.22 5.52 -16.15
CA TRP A 204 -3.33 4.43 -15.76
C TRP A 204 -4.08 3.15 -15.42
N ALA A 205 -5.23 3.24 -14.73
CA ALA A 205 -6.04 2.08 -14.40
C ALA A 205 -6.45 1.30 -15.66
N ILE A 206 -6.95 2.01 -16.69
CA ILE A 206 -7.34 1.39 -17.96
C ILE A 206 -6.13 0.80 -18.68
N LYS A 207 -5.02 1.54 -18.77
CA LYS A 207 -3.81 1.07 -19.46
C LYS A 207 -3.22 -0.19 -18.83
N LEU A 208 -3.06 -0.20 -17.51
CA LEU A 208 -2.52 -1.34 -16.77
C LEU A 208 -3.47 -2.54 -16.84
N CYS A 209 -4.78 -2.31 -16.80
CA CYS A 209 -5.77 -3.38 -16.97
C CYS A 209 -5.67 -4.02 -18.35
N ILE A 210 -5.58 -3.23 -19.42
CA ILE A 210 -5.41 -3.74 -20.78
C ILE A 210 -4.10 -4.52 -20.90
N ASP A 211 -2.99 -3.99 -20.40
CA ASP A 211 -1.68 -4.66 -20.46
C ASP A 211 -1.72 -6.01 -19.73
N ALA A 212 -2.35 -6.07 -18.55
CA ALA A 212 -2.53 -7.31 -17.79
C ALA A 212 -3.46 -8.32 -18.50
N VAL A 213 -4.56 -7.85 -19.10
CA VAL A 213 -5.47 -8.73 -19.85
C VAL A 213 -4.78 -9.28 -21.10
N LEU A 214 -4.00 -8.46 -21.81
CA LEU A 214 -3.25 -8.89 -22.98
C LEU A 214 -2.16 -9.90 -22.63
N THR A 215 -1.49 -9.78 -21.48
CA THR A 215 -0.50 -10.79 -21.06
C THR A 215 -1.17 -12.12 -20.75
N ILE A 216 -2.33 -12.11 -20.08
CA ILE A 216 -3.09 -13.32 -19.76
C ILE A 216 -3.62 -14.00 -21.03
N LEU A 217 -4.28 -13.24 -21.92
CA LEU A 217 -4.88 -13.80 -23.14
C LEU A 217 -3.86 -14.31 -24.17
N ARG A 218 -2.61 -13.86 -24.09
CA ARG A 218 -1.51 -14.36 -24.95
C ARG A 218 -0.98 -15.71 -24.52
N VAL A 219 -1.21 -16.13 -23.26
CA VAL A 219 -0.76 -17.45 -22.79
C VAL A 219 -1.68 -18.51 -23.37
N ASP A 220 -1.12 -19.39 -24.19
CA ASP A 220 -1.81 -20.51 -24.83
C ASP A 220 -1.74 -21.80 -23.98
N GLN A 221 -0.64 -22.01 -23.26
CA GLN A 221 -0.41 -23.20 -22.43
C GLN A 221 0.26 -22.87 -21.10
N ILE A 222 -0.21 -23.53 -20.04
CA ILE A 222 0.38 -23.46 -18.69
C ILE A 222 0.89 -24.85 -18.32
N ILE A 223 2.20 -24.98 -18.12
CA ILE A 223 2.83 -26.21 -17.62
C ILE A 223 3.27 -25.96 -16.18
N MET A 224 2.63 -26.65 -15.23
CA MET A 224 2.96 -26.55 -13.80
C MET A 224 3.95 -27.65 -13.42
N ALA A 225 5.12 -27.24 -12.94
CA ALA A 225 6.07 -28.17 -12.32
C ALA A 225 5.56 -28.60 -10.94
N LYS A 226 5.75 -29.88 -10.60
CA LYS A 226 5.54 -30.32 -9.21
C LYS A 226 6.48 -29.53 -8.30
N PRO A 227 6.00 -29.10 -7.11
CA PRO A 227 6.89 -28.56 -6.09
C PRO A 227 8.04 -29.54 -5.90
N ALA A 228 9.29 -29.03 -5.90
CA ALA A 228 10.45 -29.88 -5.70
C ALA A 228 10.27 -30.62 -4.37
N GLY A 229 9.99 -31.93 -4.47
CA GLY A 229 9.98 -32.81 -3.31
C GLY A 229 11.41 -32.89 -2.83
N GLY A 230 11.78 -31.98 -1.93
CA GLY A 230 13.05 -32.05 -1.23
C GLY A 230 13.19 -33.44 -0.59
N PRO A 231 14.42 -33.95 -0.43
CA PRO A 231 14.64 -35.25 0.21
C PRO A 231 13.91 -35.29 1.55
N LYS A 232 13.21 -36.40 1.83
CA LYS A 232 12.51 -36.60 3.11
C LYS A 232 13.47 -36.26 4.26
N PRO A 233 13.05 -35.48 5.27
CA PRO A 233 13.87 -35.29 6.46
C PRO A 233 14.29 -36.67 6.97
N ARG A 234 15.59 -36.87 7.21
CA ARG A 234 16.06 -38.11 7.85
C ARG A 234 15.27 -38.24 9.15
N ASP A 235 14.51 -39.32 9.29
CA ASP A 235 13.93 -39.68 10.58
C ASP A 235 15.05 -39.63 11.61
N ALA A 236 14.86 -38.84 12.66
CA ALA A 236 15.80 -38.77 13.76
C ALA A 236 15.82 -40.17 14.38
N GLN A 237 16.76 -40.99 13.94
CA GLN A 237 17.11 -42.23 14.63
C GLN A 237 17.45 -41.80 16.05
N ALA A 238 16.60 -42.21 17.00
CA ALA A 238 16.88 -42.05 18.41
C ALA A 238 18.30 -42.58 18.64
N PRO A 239 19.16 -41.85 19.38
CA PRO A 239 20.48 -42.36 19.69
C PRO A 239 20.30 -43.73 20.35
N ASP A 240 20.91 -44.75 19.77
CA ASP A 240 21.01 -46.08 20.37
C ASP A 240 21.66 -45.90 21.75
N LEU A 241 20.82 -45.82 22.76
CA LEU A 241 21.20 -46.05 24.14
C LEU A 241 21.14 -47.56 24.28
N ASP A 242 22.25 -48.25 23.99
CA ASP A 242 22.70 -49.45 24.70
C ASP A 242 24.08 -49.90 24.18
N ASP A 243 24.92 -50.26 25.16
CA ASP A 243 26.33 -50.75 25.19
C ASP A 243 27.50 -49.75 25.04
#